data_AF-A0A849EUE6-F1
#
_entry.id   AF-A0A849EUE6-F1
#
_cell.length_a   1.000
_cell.length_b   1.000
_cell.length_c   1.000
_cell.angle_alpha   90.00
_cell.angle_beta   90.00
_cell.angle_gamma   90.00
#
_symmetry.space_group_name_H-M   'P 1'
#
loop_
_entity.id
_entity.type
_entity.pdbx_description
1 polymer ?
#
loop_
_entity_poly.entity_id
_entity_poly.type
_entity_poly.pdbx_seq_one_letter_code
_entity_poly.pdbx_strand_id
1 'polypeptide(L)'
;AGIRTYVYVLFGTPVEDEAAARDTLNYVADHRASIDFLNVAIFNLPVGSLQAGGMALHDFYAGDLALYRDFEHPLGWGRRRVRHFVERVFKKHPAVQPIVRRDPPIFTANHAAFMQDSLNTVRFAP
;
A
#
# COMPACT_ATOMS: atom_id res chain seq x y z
N ALA A 1 -9.46 -11.15 -20.94
CA ALA A 1 -8.95 -12.46 -20.47
C ALA A 1 -9.79 -13.09 -19.35
N GLY A 2 -10.72 -12.38 -18.67
CA GLY A 2 -11.51 -12.96 -17.57
C GLY A 2 -10.72 -13.23 -16.28
N ILE A 3 -9.49 -12.70 -16.21
CA ILE A 3 -8.59 -12.85 -15.07
C ILE A 3 -8.77 -11.62 -14.18
N ARG A 4 -9.02 -11.85 -12.89
CA ARG A 4 -9.05 -10.78 -11.88
C ARG A 4 -7.66 -10.45 -11.39
N THR A 5 -7.43 -9.19 -11.05
CA THR A 5 -6.12 -8.68 -10.62
C THR A 5 -6.13 -8.31 -9.14
N TYR A 6 -5.08 -8.74 -8.45
CA TYR A 6 -4.81 -8.35 -7.07
C TYR A 6 -3.43 -7.71 -7.03
N VAL A 7 -3.40 -6.37 -7.00
CA VAL A 7 -2.17 -5.60 -7.16
C VAL A 7 -1.56 -5.30 -5.80
N TYR A 8 -0.26 -5.49 -5.67
CA TYR A 8 0.52 -5.13 -4.48
C TYR A 8 1.26 -3.82 -4.73
N VAL A 9 1.07 -2.85 -3.84
CA VAL A 9 1.76 -1.57 -3.87
C VAL A 9 2.50 -1.38 -2.55
N LEU A 10 3.79 -1.06 -2.64
CA LEU A 10 4.68 -0.86 -1.50
C LEU A 10 5.18 0.58 -1.51
N PHE A 11 4.86 1.32 -0.44
CA PHE A 11 5.32 2.71 -0.24
C PHE A 11 6.44 2.79 0.80
N GLY A 12 7.26 3.83 0.73
CA GLY A 12 8.27 4.18 1.73
C GLY A 12 9.59 3.42 1.60
N THR A 13 9.89 2.91 0.40
CA THR A 13 11.22 2.33 0.13
C THR A 13 12.30 3.43 0.20
N PRO A 14 13.57 3.12 0.53
CA PRO A 14 14.58 4.16 0.75
C PRO A 14 14.89 5.08 -0.45
N VAL A 15 14.53 4.64 -1.66
CA VAL A 15 14.71 5.41 -2.91
C VAL A 15 13.45 6.15 -3.33
N GLU A 16 12.32 5.92 -2.65
CA GLU A 16 11.06 6.60 -2.95
C GLU A 16 11.06 7.98 -2.29
N ASP A 17 10.74 9.02 -3.06
CA ASP A 17 10.34 10.30 -2.50
C ASP A 17 8.83 10.52 -2.66
N GLU A 18 8.37 11.66 -2.17
CA GLU A 18 6.96 12.02 -2.29
C GLU A 18 6.50 12.07 -3.75
N ALA A 19 7.32 12.55 -4.69
CA ALA A 19 6.95 12.64 -6.11
C ALA A 19 6.72 11.25 -6.72
N ALA A 20 7.62 10.30 -6.49
CA ALA A 20 7.48 8.91 -6.91
C ALA A 20 6.23 8.24 -6.30
N ALA A 21 5.89 8.57 -5.05
CA ALA A 21 4.65 8.10 -4.43
C ALA A 21 3.39 8.66 -5.12
N ARG A 22 3.43 9.90 -5.64
CA ARG A 22 2.34 10.45 -6.48
C ARG A 22 2.31 9.82 -7.86
N ASP A 23 3.44 9.49 -8.47
CA ASP A 23 3.46 8.77 -9.74
C ASP A 23 2.79 7.39 -9.61
N THR A 24 3.04 6.70 -8.50
CA THR A 24 2.34 5.45 -8.15
C THR A 24 0.83 5.66 -7.99
N LEU A 25 0.41 6.76 -7.35
CA LEU A 25 -1.01 7.12 -7.26
C LEU A 25 -1.63 7.34 -8.65
N ASN A 26 -0.97 8.11 -9.51
CA ASN A 26 -1.44 8.40 -10.87
C ASN A 26 -1.56 7.11 -11.67
N TYR A 27 -0.55 6.24 -11.62
CA TYR A 27 -0.59 4.94 -12.27
C TYR A 27 -1.80 4.10 -11.85
N VAL A 28 -2.07 3.99 -10.54
CA VAL A 28 -3.23 3.24 -10.03
C VAL A 28 -4.55 3.89 -10.46
N ALA A 29 -4.62 5.23 -10.46
CA ALA A 29 -5.83 5.95 -10.87
C ALA A 29 -6.15 5.79 -12.37
N ASP A 30 -5.13 5.85 -13.21
CA ASP A 30 -5.22 5.69 -14.66
C ASP A 30 -5.64 4.26 -15.04
N HIS A 31 -5.13 3.27 -14.30
CA HIS A 31 -5.40 1.85 -14.54
C HIS A 31 -6.50 1.26 -13.66
N ARG A 32 -7.29 2.10 -12.95
CA ARG A 32 -8.30 1.65 -11.97
C ARG A 32 -9.30 0.62 -12.51
N ALA A 33 -9.58 0.66 -13.82
CA ALA A 33 -10.52 -0.26 -14.47
C ALA A 33 -9.95 -1.67 -14.63
N SER A 34 -8.63 -1.83 -14.52
CA SER A 34 -7.91 -3.11 -14.63
C SER A 34 -7.43 -3.63 -13.28
N ILE A 35 -7.78 -2.96 -12.17
CA ILE A 35 -7.38 -3.30 -10.81
C ILE A 35 -8.64 -3.70 -10.03
N ASP A 36 -8.83 -5.00 -9.81
CA ASP A 36 -9.98 -5.49 -9.04
C ASP A 36 -9.78 -5.27 -7.55
N PHE A 37 -8.58 -5.60 -7.05
CA PHE A 37 -8.19 -5.51 -5.64
C PHE A 37 -6.79 -4.92 -5.46
N LEU A 38 -6.53 -4.38 -4.28
CA LEU A 38 -5.30 -3.66 -3.98
C LEU A 38 -4.80 -3.94 -2.56
N ASN A 39 -3.60 -4.48 -2.43
CA ASN A 39 -2.87 -4.51 -1.18
C ASN A 39 -1.93 -3.31 -1.09
N VAL A 40 -2.12 -2.50 -0.05
CA VAL A 40 -1.33 -1.28 0.18
C VAL A 40 -0.45 -1.50 1.41
N ALA A 41 0.85 -1.62 1.19
CA ALA A 41 1.85 -1.86 2.21
C ALA A 41 2.77 -0.65 2.40
N ILE A 42 3.33 -0.52 3.60
CA ILE A 42 4.39 0.45 3.92
C ILE A 42 5.64 -0.36 4.27
N PHE A 43 6.75 -0.01 3.62
CA PHE A 43 8.05 -0.64 3.81
C PHE A 43 8.51 -0.54 5.26
N ASN A 44 9.15 -1.63 5.71
CA ASN A 44 9.89 -1.71 6.96
C ASN A 44 11.28 -2.24 6.61
N LEU A 45 12.35 -1.61 7.12
CA LEU A 45 13.72 -2.05 6.83
C LEU A 45 14.07 -3.27 7.69
N PRO A 46 14.37 -4.44 7.11
CA PRO A 46 14.80 -5.60 7.89
C PRO A 46 16.17 -5.37 8.55
N VAL A 47 16.34 -5.90 9.75
CA VAL A 47 17.65 -5.89 10.43
C VAL A 47 18.68 -6.66 9.61
N GLY A 48 19.87 -6.07 9.40
CA GLY A 48 20.97 -6.69 8.64
C GLY A 48 20.83 -6.61 7.12
N SER A 49 19.88 -5.82 6.58
CA SER A 49 19.77 -5.62 5.13
C SER A 49 21.00 -4.91 4.55
N LEU A 50 21.46 -5.32 3.36
CA LEU A 50 22.55 -4.65 2.64
C LEU A 50 22.22 -3.18 2.30
N GLN A 51 20.92 -2.86 2.18
CA GLN A 51 20.43 -1.48 2.04
C GLN A 51 20.66 -0.61 3.29
N ALA A 52 21.07 -1.20 4.42
CA ALA A 52 21.46 -0.46 5.63
C ALA A 52 22.86 0.17 5.51
N GLY A 53 23.66 -0.20 4.51
CA GLY A 53 24.96 0.40 4.26
C GLY A 53 24.83 1.87 3.84
N GLY A 54 24.95 2.79 4.80
CA GLY A 54 24.97 4.24 4.57
C GLY A 54 23.77 5.04 5.10
N MET A 55 22.81 4.41 5.79
CA MET A 55 21.66 5.10 6.41
C MET A 55 21.81 5.18 7.93
N ALA A 56 21.42 6.31 8.53
CA ALA A 56 21.30 6.42 9.98
C ALA A 56 20.10 5.57 10.45
N LEU A 57 20.40 4.44 11.10
CA LEU A 57 19.41 3.51 11.63
C LEU A 57 19.04 3.90 13.06
N HIS A 58 17.77 3.75 13.41
CA HIS A 58 17.28 3.87 14.78
C HIS A 58 16.54 2.59 15.17
N ASP A 59 16.74 2.16 16.42
CA ASP A 59 16.09 0.94 16.90
C ASP A 59 14.58 1.17 17.03
N PHE A 60 13.80 0.28 16.42
CA PHE A 60 12.34 0.35 16.44
C PHE A 60 11.77 0.02 17.84
N TYR A 61 12.54 -0.71 18.66
CA TYR A 61 12.15 -1.18 19.99
C TYR A 61 13.40 -1.52 20.82
N ALA A 62 13.42 -1.23 22.12
CA ALA A 62 14.53 -1.55 23.04
C ALA A 62 14.55 -3.04 23.49
N GLY A 63 13.94 -3.93 22.73
CA GLY A 63 13.84 -5.36 23.04
C GLY A 63 14.60 -6.20 22.02
N ASP A 64 15.14 -7.33 22.48
CA ASP A 64 16.14 -8.19 21.80
C ASP A 64 15.63 -8.92 20.52
N LEU A 65 14.43 -8.59 20.02
CA LEU A 65 13.72 -9.29 18.94
C LEU A 65 13.15 -8.37 17.85
N ALA A 66 13.66 -7.14 17.70
CA ALA A 66 13.21 -6.28 16.62
C ALA A 66 13.66 -6.83 15.24
N LEU A 67 12.72 -7.33 14.44
CA LEU A 67 12.97 -7.76 13.04
C LEU A 67 13.10 -6.59 12.06
N TYR A 68 12.72 -5.39 12.49
CA TYR A 68 12.74 -4.17 11.68
C TYR A 68 13.38 -3.01 12.45
N ARG A 69 14.06 -2.11 11.74
CA ARG A 69 14.57 -0.83 12.29
C ARG A 69 13.83 0.34 11.67
N ASP A 70 13.71 1.42 12.44
CA ASP A 70 13.37 2.71 11.86
C ASP A 70 14.63 3.28 11.20
N PHE A 71 14.46 4.13 10.19
CA PHE A 71 15.59 4.77 9.53
C PHE A 71 15.24 6.20 9.18
N GLU A 72 16.23 7.07 9.27
CA GLU A 72 16.10 8.40 8.70
C GLU A 72 16.06 8.26 7.18
N HIS A 73 14.89 8.52 6.61
CA HIS A 73 14.71 8.43 5.17
C HIS A 73 15.58 9.50 4.49
N PRO A 74 16.48 9.15 3.56
CA PRO A 74 17.47 10.07 3.00
C PRO A 74 16.83 11.28 2.30
N LEU A 75 15.62 11.09 1.75
CA LEU A 75 14.84 12.12 1.05
C LEU A 75 13.80 12.83 1.94
N GLY A 76 13.85 12.62 3.27
CA GLY A 76 12.87 13.18 4.20
C GLY A 76 11.46 12.57 4.07
N TRP A 77 11.31 11.50 3.29
CA TRP A 77 10.07 10.73 3.08
C TRP A 77 9.91 9.63 4.13
N GLY A 78 10.05 10.02 5.40
CA GLY A 78 10.01 9.09 6.53
C GLY A 78 8.65 8.43 6.73
N ARG A 79 8.65 7.30 7.46
CA ARG A 79 7.48 6.45 7.73
C ARG A 79 6.21 7.20 8.11
N ARG A 80 6.31 8.24 8.95
CA ARG A 80 5.16 9.07 9.35
C ARG A 80 4.52 9.79 8.16
N ARG A 81 5.33 10.37 7.26
CA ARG A 81 4.85 11.05 6.05
C ARG A 81 4.26 10.05 5.07
N VAL A 82 4.93 8.91 4.87
CA VAL A 82 4.41 7.80 4.04
C VAL A 82 3.04 7.35 4.53
N ARG A 83 2.90 7.09 5.84
CA ARG A 83 1.62 6.69 6.44
C ARG A 83 0.56 7.77 6.27
N HIS A 84 0.92 9.03 6.47
CA HIS A 84 -0.01 10.14 6.25
C HIS A 84 -0.47 10.17 4.79
N PHE A 85 0.43 10.07 3.82
CA PHE A 85 0.10 10.01 2.40
C PHE A 85 -0.81 8.83 2.07
N VAL A 86 -0.48 7.63 2.53
CA VAL A 86 -1.30 6.43 2.30
C VAL A 86 -2.73 6.62 2.84
N GLU A 87 -2.88 7.06 4.08
CA GLU A 87 -4.19 7.15 4.75
C GLU A 87 -5.03 8.35 4.34
N ARG A 88 -4.39 9.47 4.02
CA ARG A 88 -5.08 10.76 3.78
C ARG A 88 -5.14 11.15 2.32
N VAL A 89 -4.24 10.65 1.49
CA VAL A 89 -4.15 10.98 0.06
C VAL A 89 -4.49 9.75 -0.79
N PHE A 90 -3.65 8.71 -0.76
CA PHE A 90 -3.78 7.55 -1.65
C PHE A 90 -5.12 6.82 -1.49
N LYS A 91 -5.44 6.34 -0.27
CA LYS A 91 -6.70 5.62 0.01
C LYS A 91 -7.95 6.50 -0.10
N LYS A 92 -7.80 7.83 -0.08
CA LYS A 92 -8.91 8.79 -0.20
C LYS A 92 -9.13 9.28 -1.63
N HIS A 93 -8.19 9.00 -2.54
CA HIS A 93 -8.32 9.42 -3.93
C HIS A 93 -9.58 8.81 -4.57
N PRO A 94 -10.41 9.59 -5.28
CA PRO A 94 -11.70 9.11 -5.81
C PRO A 94 -11.60 7.89 -6.74
N ALA A 95 -10.49 7.76 -7.48
CA ALA A 95 -10.25 6.61 -8.34
C ALA A 95 -9.78 5.34 -7.58
N VAL A 96 -9.16 5.51 -6.41
CA VAL A 96 -8.52 4.43 -5.64
C VAL A 96 -9.43 3.92 -4.53
N GLN A 97 -10.16 4.83 -3.86
CA GLN A 97 -11.03 4.51 -2.74
C GLN A 97 -12.05 3.39 -3.05
N PRO A 98 -12.71 3.33 -4.24
CA PRO A 98 -13.61 2.23 -4.55
C PRO A 98 -12.91 0.88 -4.55
N ILE A 99 -11.69 0.79 -5.08
CA ILE A 99 -10.89 -0.45 -5.12
C ILE A 99 -10.52 -0.87 -3.69
N VAL A 100 -10.07 0.08 -2.86
CA VAL A 100 -9.72 -0.20 -1.45
C VAL A 100 -10.92 -0.70 -0.66
N ARG A 101 -12.14 -0.27 -0.98
CA ARG A 101 -13.37 -0.70 -0.31
C ARG A 101 -13.88 -2.08 -0.74
N ARG A 102 -13.39 -2.62 -1.87
CA ARG A 102 -13.77 -3.96 -2.33
C ARG A 102 -13.12 -5.06 -1.49
N ASP A 103 -11.98 -4.80 -0.86
CA ASP A 103 -11.24 -5.78 -0.06
C ASP A 103 -11.74 -5.73 1.40
N PRO A 104 -12.42 -6.77 1.91
CA PRO A 104 -12.87 -6.77 3.29
C PRO A 104 -11.67 -6.97 4.23
N PRO A 105 -11.69 -6.38 5.45
CA PRO A 105 -10.50 -6.22 6.29
C PRO A 105 -9.75 -7.48 6.71
N ILE A 106 -10.39 -8.65 6.63
CA ILE A 106 -9.84 -9.94 7.06
C ILE A 106 -9.35 -10.83 5.91
N PHE A 107 -9.52 -10.39 4.67
CA PHE A 107 -9.14 -11.17 3.50
C PHE A 107 -7.82 -10.67 2.88
N THR A 108 -7.20 -11.56 2.12
CA THR A 108 -5.91 -11.36 1.45
C THR A 108 -6.02 -11.90 0.02
N ALA A 109 -4.97 -11.74 -0.79
CA ALA A 109 -4.93 -12.23 -2.18
C ALA A 109 -5.44 -13.68 -2.37
N ASN A 110 -5.17 -14.57 -1.41
CA ASN A 110 -5.59 -15.98 -1.46
C ASN A 110 -7.12 -16.17 -1.49
N HIS A 111 -7.88 -15.15 -1.07
CA HIS A 111 -9.33 -15.19 -0.96
C HIS A 111 -10.02 -14.36 -2.06
N ALA A 112 -9.26 -13.63 -2.87
CA ALA A 112 -9.79 -12.71 -3.87
C ALA A 112 -10.64 -13.40 -4.95
N ALA A 113 -10.33 -14.68 -5.25
CA ALA A 113 -11.11 -15.49 -6.19
C ALA A 113 -12.57 -15.68 -5.76
N PHE A 114 -12.85 -15.63 -4.45
CA PHE A 114 -14.19 -15.82 -3.90
C PHE A 114 -14.98 -14.51 -3.74
N MET A 115 -14.33 -13.36 -3.89
CA MET A 115 -15.00 -12.07 -3.75
C MET A 115 -15.70 -11.69 -5.05
N GLN A 116 -17.03 -11.76 -5.09
CA GLN A 116 -17.80 -11.28 -6.24
C GLN A 116 -18.02 -9.77 -6.15
N ASP A 117 -18.05 -9.08 -7.29
CA ASP A 117 -18.47 -7.68 -7.37
C ASP A 117 -20.01 -7.63 -7.27
N SER A 118 -20.57 -7.98 -6.11
CA SER A 118 -22.01 -8.07 -5.87
C SER A 118 -22.58 -6.85 -5.14
N LEU A 119 -22.13 -5.64 -5.48
CA LEU A 119 -22.70 -4.40 -4.96
C LEU A 119 -23.43 -3.53 -6.01
N ASN A 120 -23.84 -4.09 -7.15
CA ASN A 120 -24.66 -3.33 -8.10
C ASN A 120 -25.87 -4.06 -8.72
N THR A 121 -26.47 -5.03 -8.01
CA THR A 121 -27.82 -5.51 -8.37
C THR A 121 -28.64 -5.88 -7.15
N VAL A 122 -28.93 -4.93 -6.27
CA VAL A 122 -30.18 -4.96 -5.51
C VAL A 122 -31.05 -3.83 -6.05
N ARG A 123 -31.69 -4.08 -7.19
CA ARG A 123 -32.90 -3.34 -7.57
C ARG A 123 -34.02 -3.97 -6.75
N PHE A 124 -34.39 -3.35 -5.63
CA PHE A 124 -35.75 -3.48 -5.17
C PHE A 124 -36.62 -2.72 -6.19
N ALA A 125 -37.22 -3.47 -7.11
CA ALA A 125 -38.38 -2.98 -7.83
C ALA A 125 -39.56 -2.90 -6.84
N PRO A 126 -40.43 -1.88 -6.93
CA PRO A 126 -41.62 -1.77 -6.09
C PRO A 126 -42.60 -2.92 -6.32
#